data_AF-F7Y4D1-F1
#
_entry.id   AF-F7Y4D1-F1
#
_cell.length_a   1.000
_cell.length_b   1.000
_cell.length_c   1.000
_cell.angle_alpha   90.00
_cell.angle_beta   90.00
_cell.angle_gamma   90.00
#
_symmetry.space_group_name_H-M   'P 1'
#
loop_
_entity.id
_entity.type
_entity.pdbx_description
1 polymer ?
#
loop_
_entity_poly.entity_id
_entity_poly.type
_entity_poly.pdbx_seq_one_letter_code
_entity_poly.pdbx_strand_id
1 'polypeptide(L)'
;MSGFRLAFLTVVASSIFAVPALAAGESSYVYCDNGLRCFKAPCPSNSALDLATGTIIKGVSIDTSGLPQADKAITDQSDVLYSGKIIVRGSIEHRTQTITGKDYSLPWLVATRIVRTAKDSERKHCSSH
;
A
#
# COMPACT_ATOMS: atom_id res chain seq x y z
N MET A 1 26.24 -33.97 -61.14
CA MET A 1 26.24 -34.44 -59.74
C MET A 1 25.42 -33.44 -58.93
N SER A 2 24.40 -33.96 -58.26
CA SER A 2 23.34 -33.23 -57.54
C SER A 2 23.77 -32.88 -56.11
N GLY A 3 23.19 -31.82 -55.54
CA GLY A 3 23.30 -31.44 -54.12
C GLY A 3 23.83 -30.01 -53.97
N PHE A 4 23.25 -29.11 -53.19
CA PHE A 4 22.33 -29.22 -52.05
C PHE A 4 21.46 -27.96 -52.06
N ARG A 5 20.12 -28.08 -52.07
CA ARG A 5 19.23 -26.95 -51.76
C ARG A 5 19.08 -26.85 -50.25
N LEU A 6 19.86 -25.99 -49.62
CA LEU A 6 19.68 -25.64 -48.20
C LEU A 6 18.46 -24.71 -48.07
N ALA A 7 17.34 -25.27 -47.64
CA ALA A 7 16.19 -24.50 -47.19
C ALA A 7 16.46 -23.98 -45.78
N PHE A 8 16.74 -22.67 -45.66
CA PHE A 8 16.84 -21.99 -44.37
C PHE A 8 15.43 -21.74 -43.82
N LEU A 9 15.03 -22.52 -42.81
CA LEU A 9 13.86 -22.24 -41.99
C LEU A 9 14.25 -21.23 -40.90
N THR A 10 13.81 -19.98 -41.05
CA THR A 10 13.95 -18.95 -40.02
C THR A 10 12.89 -19.14 -38.94
N VAL A 11 13.28 -19.71 -37.80
CA VAL A 11 12.48 -19.71 -36.57
C VAL A 11 12.73 -18.37 -35.87
N VAL A 12 11.80 -17.43 -36.02
CA VAL A 12 11.82 -16.19 -35.23
C VAL A 12 11.16 -16.50 -33.88
N ALA A 13 12.00 -16.66 -32.86
CA ALA A 13 11.55 -16.82 -31.48
C ALA A 13 10.92 -15.50 -31.01
N SER A 14 9.60 -15.49 -30.82
CA SER A 14 8.86 -14.41 -30.18
C SER A 14 9.20 -14.39 -28.69
N SER A 15 10.07 -13.47 -28.30
CA SER A 15 10.36 -13.17 -26.89
C SER A 15 9.14 -12.53 -26.23
N ILE A 16 8.37 -13.33 -25.51
CA ILE A 16 7.32 -12.84 -24.61
C ILE A 16 8.03 -12.20 -23.42
N PHE A 17 8.13 -10.87 -23.41
CA PHE A 17 8.47 -10.14 -22.20
C PHE A 17 7.31 -10.31 -21.20
N ALA A 18 7.41 -11.30 -20.33
CA ALA A 18 6.59 -11.38 -19.15
C ALA A 18 7.01 -10.22 -18.23
N VAL A 19 6.26 -9.11 -18.29
CA VAL A 19 6.37 -8.06 -17.29
C VAL A 19 6.02 -8.70 -15.95
N PRO A 20 6.89 -8.61 -14.92
CA PRO A 20 6.51 -9.08 -13.61
C PRO A 20 5.36 -8.20 -13.15
N ALA A 21 4.16 -8.77 -13.09
CA ALA A 21 3.09 -8.20 -12.30
C ALA A 21 3.62 -8.16 -10.88
N LEU A 22 3.99 -6.97 -10.41
CA LEU A 22 4.26 -6.74 -9.00
C LEU A 22 2.97 -7.09 -8.28
N ALA A 23 2.88 -8.32 -7.79
CA ALA A 23 1.93 -8.65 -6.75
C ALA A 23 2.16 -7.57 -5.68
N ALA A 24 1.09 -6.86 -5.30
CA ALA A 24 1.13 -5.89 -4.22
C ALA A 24 1.43 -6.67 -2.93
N GLY A 25 2.70 -6.99 -2.74
CA GLY A 25 3.20 -7.74 -1.62
C GLY A 25 3.08 -6.91 -0.36
N GLU A 26 3.20 -7.57 0.79
CA GLU A 26 3.31 -6.83 2.03
C GLU A 26 4.49 -5.87 1.97
N SER A 27 4.27 -4.65 2.44
CA SER A 27 5.34 -3.69 2.72
C SER A 27 5.21 -3.16 4.15
N SER A 28 6.13 -2.28 4.53
CA SER A 28 6.11 -1.57 5.80
C SER A 28 5.72 -0.12 5.54
N TYR A 29 4.72 0.35 6.27
CA TYR A 29 4.10 1.65 6.07
C TYR A 29 4.17 2.49 7.33
N VAL A 30 4.35 3.78 7.15
CA VAL A 30 3.99 4.78 8.15
C VAL A 30 2.63 5.31 7.78
N TYR A 31 1.64 5.06 8.63
CA TYR A 31 0.29 5.59 8.47
C TYR A 31 0.17 6.91 9.20
N CYS A 32 -0.39 7.93 8.55
CA CYS A 32 -0.66 9.21 9.16
C CYS A 32 -2.13 9.56 9.01
N ASP A 33 -2.70 10.10 10.07
CA ASP A 33 -4.00 10.74 10.11
C ASP A 33 -3.78 12.16 10.67
N ASN A 34 -4.23 13.14 9.90
CA ASN A 34 -4.04 14.55 10.23
C ASN A 34 -5.04 15.08 11.28
N GLY A 35 -5.93 14.22 11.81
CA GLY A 35 -6.93 14.57 12.83
C GLY A 35 -8.06 15.47 12.33
N LEU A 36 -8.07 15.87 11.05
CA LEU A 36 -9.15 16.66 10.47
C LEU A 36 -10.38 15.76 10.32
N ARG A 37 -11.40 16.07 11.12
CA ARG A 37 -12.70 15.41 11.01
C ARG A 37 -13.28 15.67 9.63
N CYS A 38 -13.69 14.60 8.96
CA CYS A 38 -14.25 14.71 7.63
C CYS A 38 -15.56 15.48 7.63
N PHE A 39 -15.63 16.54 6.84
CA PHE A 39 -16.86 17.30 6.62
C PHE A 39 -17.62 16.84 5.36
N LYS A 40 -16.90 16.39 4.32
CA LYS A 40 -17.48 15.93 3.06
C LYS A 40 -16.62 14.82 2.44
N ALA A 41 -17.27 13.75 2.02
CA ALA A 41 -16.61 12.60 1.40
C ALA A 41 -16.16 12.84 -0.05
N PRO A 42 -15.19 12.05 -0.57
CA PRO A 42 -14.40 11.06 0.16
C PRO A 42 -13.53 11.76 1.21
N CYS A 43 -13.25 11.07 2.32
CA CYS A 43 -12.61 11.64 3.51
C CYS A 43 -11.13 11.23 3.66
N PRO A 44 -10.18 11.60 2.78
CA PRO A 44 -8.82 11.13 2.92
C PRO A 44 -7.91 12.23 3.42
N SER A 45 -8.09 12.54 4.69
CA SER A 45 -7.11 13.23 5.49
C SER A 45 -5.88 12.38 5.82
N ASN A 46 -5.93 11.11 5.41
CA ASN A 46 -5.01 10.07 5.82
C ASN A 46 -4.11 9.64 4.65
N SER A 47 -2.90 9.24 5.00
CA SER A 47 -1.91 8.77 4.03
C SER A 47 -1.07 7.65 4.59
N ALA A 48 -0.49 6.84 3.70
CA ALA A 48 0.47 5.82 4.04
C ALA A 48 1.75 6.03 3.21
N LEU A 49 2.88 6.24 3.87
CA LEU A 49 4.19 6.18 3.24
C LEU A 49 4.67 4.73 3.22
N ASP A 50 4.86 4.20 2.03
CA ASP A 50 5.56 2.93 1.83
C ASP A 50 7.07 3.14 2.02
N LEU A 51 7.65 2.47 3.01
CA LEU A 51 9.08 2.59 3.32
C LEU A 51 9.98 1.87 2.32
N ALA A 52 9.46 0.91 1.55
CA ALA A 52 10.23 0.22 0.52
C ALA A 52 10.41 1.09 -0.73
N THR A 53 9.38 1.84 -1.11
CA THR A 53 9.37 2.63 -2.35
C THR A 53 9.51 4.14 -2.12
N GLY A 54 9.28 4.62 -0.90
CA GLY A 54 9.19 6.06 -0.59
C GLY A 54 7.90 6.71 -1.07
N THR A 55 6.93 5.94 -1.56
CA THR A 55 5.68 6.47 -2.13
C THR A 55 4.69 6.83 -1.04
N ILE A 56 4.10 8.03 -1.12
CA ILE A 56 2.99 8.45 -0.25
C ILE A 56 1.67 8.18 -0.97
N ILE A 57 0.89 7.26 -0.42
CA ILE A 57 -0.45 6.93 -0.88
C ILE A 57 -1.42 7.78 -0.06
N LYS A 58 -2.08 8.75 -0.69
CA LYS A 58 -3.17 9.53 -0.09
C LYS A 58 -4.46 8.74 -0.25
N GLY A 59 -5.47 8.98 0.58
CA GLY A 59 -6.72 8.22 0.41
C GLY A 59 -6.97 7.14 1.43
N VAL A 60 -5.96 6.82 2.24
CA VAL A 60 -5.84 5.46 2.78
C VAL A 60 -6.57 5.34 4.10
N SER A 61 -7.49 4.39 4.17
CA SER A 61 -8.02 3.89 5.44
C SER A 61 -7.13 2.77 5.97
N ILE A 62 -7.04 2.59 7.28
CA ILE A 62 -6.33 1.46 7.88
C ILE A 62 -7.31 0.43 8.44
N ASP A 63 -7.08 -0.85 8.16
CA ASP A 63 -7.77 -1.99 8.75
C ASP A 63 -6.82 -2.70 9.72
N THR A 64 -7.09 -2.57 11.01
CA THR A 64 -6.31 -3.16 12.10
C THR A 64 -6.95 -4.42 12.68
N SER A 65 -8.07 -4.88 12.11
CA SER A 65 -8.85 -6.01 12.66
C SER A 65 -8.04 -7.30 12.74
N GLY A 66 -7.13 -7.50 11.77
CA GLY A 66 -6.23 -8.64 11.65
C GLY A 66 -4.96 -8.57 12.51
N LEU A 67 -4.74 -7.51 13.29
CA LEU A 67 -3.55 -7.40 14.14
C LEU A 67 -3.57 -8.47 15.25
N PRO A 68 -2.41 -9.02 15.64
CA PRO A 68 -2.29 -9.86 16.84
C PRO A 68 -2.67 -9.10 18.11
N GLN A 69 -3.13 -9.81 19.15
CA GLN A 69 -3.57 -9.18 20.40
C GLN A 69 -2.49 -8.30 21.07
N ALA A 70 -1.22 -8.69 20.98
CA ALA A 70 -0.10 -7.90 21.49
C ALA A 70 0.03 -6.53 20.80
N ASP A 71 -0.28 -6.48 19.51
CA ASP A 71 -0.23 -5.25 18.71
C ASP A 71 -1.50 -4.41 18.90
N LYS A 72 -2.66 -5.04 19.13
CA LYS A 72 -3.92 -4.34 19.43
C LYS A 72 -3.81 -3.43 20.65
N ALA A 73 -3.10 -3.87 21.69
CA ALA A 73 -2.85 -3.08 22.89
C ALA A 73 -2.06 -1.77 22.61
N ILE A 74 -1.27 -1.73 21.53
CA ILE A 74 -0.53 -0.55 21.09
C ILE A 74 -1.44 0.36 20.26
N THR A 75 -2.33 -0.21 19.43
CA THR A 75 -3.26 0.56 18.60
C THR A 75 -4.41 1.18 19.38
N ASP A 76 -4.84 0.52 20.47
CA ASP A 76 -5.87 1.03 21.38
C ASP A 76 -5.42 2.31 22.12
N GLN A 77 -4.11 2.56 22.16
CA GLN A 77 -3.55 3.87 22.48
C GLN A 77 -3.66 4.76 21.23
N SER A 78 -4.91 5.16 20.94
CA SER A 78 -5.36 5.87 19.73
C SER A 78 -4.31 6.73 19.03
N ASP A 79 -3.55 7.53 19.76
CA ASP A 79 -2.62 8.50 19.16
C ASP A 79 -1.41 7.88 18.45
N VAL A 80 -1.04 6.63 18.74
CA VAL A 80 0.23 6.04 18.28
C VAL A 80 0.19 5.70 16.78
N LEU A 81 -0.90 5.09 16.31
CA LEU A 81 -1.10 4.81 14.88
C LEU A 81 -1.30 6.10 14.08
N TYR A 82 -2.18 6.97 14.56
CA TYR A 82 -2.64 8.13 13.80
C TYR A 82 -1.57 9.21 13.64
N SER A 83 -0.64 9.35 14.58
CA SER A 83 0.48 10.29 14.46
C SER A 83 1.73 9.73 13.74
N GLY A 84 1.60 8.57 13.08
CA GLY A 84 2.71 7.88 12.41
C GLY A 84 3.87 7.54 13.34
N LYS A 85 3.61 7.32 14.63
CA LYS A 85 4.64 6.96 15.61
C LYS A 85 5.08 5.50 15.49
N ILE A 86 4.34 4.67 14.76
CA ILE A 86 4.70 3.27 14.51
C ILE A 86 4.68 2.93 13.03
N ILE A 87 5.46 1.91 12.70
CA ILE A 87 5.49 1.28 11.39
C ILE A 87 4.63 0.04 11.43
N VAL A 88 3.74 -0.06 10.46
CA VAL A 88 2.79 -1.14 10.29
C VAL A 88 3.20 -1.95 9.08
N ARG A 89 3.25 -3.27 9.21
CA ARG A 89 3.38 -4.16 8.06
C ARG A 89 2.00 -4.56 7.58
N GLY A 90 1.82 -4.62 6.27
CA GLY A 90 0.54 -4.94 5.67
C GLY A 90 0.56 -4.83 4.16
N SER A 91 -0.62 -4.89 3.54
CA SER A 91 -0.82 -4.72 2.10
C SER A 91 -1.79 -3.57 1.81
N ILE A 92 -1.69 -2.98 0.63
CA ILE A 92 -2.67 -2.02 0.14
C ILE A 92 -3.70 -2.76 -0.70
N GLU A 93 -4.94 -2.78 -0.23
CA GLU A 93 -6.09 -3.32 -0.93
C GLU A 93 -6.99 -2.19 -1.41
N HIS A 94 -7.66 -2.37 -2.55
CA HIS A 94 -8.69 -1.43 -2.97
C HIS A 94 -10.06 -2.01 -2.66
N ARG A 95 -10.84 -1.30 -1.83
CA ARG A 95 -12.18 -1.72 -1.42
C ARG A 95 -13.21 -0.73 -1.95
N THR A 96 -14.28 -1.25 -2.51
CA THR A 96 -15.41 -0.44 -2.97
C THR A 96 -16.24 0.01 -1.77
N GLN A 97 -16.50 1.31 -1.68
CA GLN A 97 -17.41 1.91 -0.72
C GLN A 97 -18.44 2.79 -1.43
N THR A 98 -19.71 2.63 -1.08
CA THR A 98 -20.78 3.52 -1.52
C THR A 98 -20.85 4.72 -0.59
N ILE A 99 -20.54 5.91 -1.09
CA ILE A 99 -20.61 7.16 -0.34
C ILE A 99 -21.55 8.13 -1.06
N THR A 100 -22.56 8.65 -0.36
CA THR A 100 -23.59 9.54 -0.95
C THR A 100 -24.26 8.96 -2.22
N GLY A 101 -24.45 7.63 -2.26
CA GLY A 101 -25.06 6.93 -3.40
C GLY A 101 -24.15 6.71 -4.61
N LYS A 102 -22.84 6.97 -4.49
CA LYS A 102 -21.84 6.68 -5.53
C LYS A 102 -20.80 5.71 -5.01
N ASP A 103 -20.37 4.78 -5.87
CA ASP A 103 -19.32 3.83 -5.54
C ASP A 103 -17.93 4.43 -5.79
N TYR A 104 -17.06 4.29 -4.80
CA TYR A 104 -15.67 4.70 -4.85
C TYR A 104 -14.78 3.50 -4.52
N SER A 105 -13.77 3.25 -5.35
CA SER A 105 -12.69 2.32 -5.01
C SER A 105 -11.63 3.10 -4.21
N LEU A 106 -11.53 2.81 -2.91
CA LEU A 106 -10.63 3.51 -2.00
C LEU A 106 -9.51 2.56 -1.54
N PRO A 107 -8.28 3.06 -1.35
CA PRO A 107 -7.19 2.26 -0.83
C PRO A 107 -7.33 2.03 0.67
N TRP A 108 -7.02 0.81 1.10
CA TRP A 108 -7.05 0.33 2.47
C TRP A 108 -5.72 -0.33 2.79
N LEU A 109 -5.05 0.13 3.84
CA LEU A 109 -3.90 -0.54 4.43
C LEU A 109 -4.41 -1.65 5.37
N VAL A 110 -4.29 -2.90 4.94
CA VAL A 110 -4.62 -4.07 5.76
C VAL A 110 -3.41 -4.43 6.61
N ALA A 111 -3.47 -4.07 7.89
CA ALA A 111 -2.38 -4.22 8.83
C ALA A 111 -2.31 -5.66 9.36
N THR A 112 -1.14 -6.28 9.23
CA THR A 112 -0.89 -7.65 9.71
C THR A 112 -0.05 -7.70 10.97
N ARG A 113 0.79 -6.68 11.22
CA ARG A 113 1.54 -6.52 12.47
C ARG A 113 2.12 -5.13 12.64
N ILE A 114 2.46 -4.78 13.88
CA ILE A 114 3.33 -3.64 14.18
C ILE A 114 4.79 -4.12 14.09
N VAL A 115 5.62 -3.32 13.43
CA VAL A 115 7.04 -3.65 13.22
C VAL A 115 7.89 -3.02 14.31
N ARG A 116 7.77 -1.71 14.50
CA ARG A 116 8.52 -0.90 15.47
C ARG A 116 7.98 0.53 15.54
N THR A 117 8.52 1.32 16.45
CA THR A 117 8.39 2.78 16.44
C THR A 117 9.04 3.38 15.18
N ALA A 118 8.37 4.35 14.57
CA ALA A 118 8.88 5.12 13.44
C ALA A 118 9.94 6.13 13.90
N LYS A 119 10.92 6.38 13.02
CA LYS A 119 11.89 7.46 13.20
C LYS A 119 11.26 8.79 12.82
N ASP A 120 11.81 9.88 13.35
CA ASP A 120 11.37 11.24 13.01
C ASP A 120 11.45 11.54 11.52
N SER A 121 12.45 11.02 10.82
CA SER A 121 12.58 11.15 9.36
C SER A 121 11.47 10.42 8.59
N GLU A 122 11.01 9.27 9.10
CA GLU A 122 10.00 8.43 8.45
C GLU A 122 8.59 9.03 8.61
N ARG A 123 8.32 9.67 9.76
CA ARG A 123 7.05 10.35 10.05
C ARG A 123 7.00 11.83 9.67
N LYS A 124 8.05 12.36 9.03
CA LYS A 124 8.12 13.79 8.64
C LYS A 124 6.94 14.24 7.77
N HIS A 125 6.36 13.33 7.00
CA HIS A 125 5.19 13.60 6.16
C HIS A 125 3.86 13.60 6.93
N CYS A 126 3.82 13.09 8.17
CA CYS A 126 2.62 13.06 9.00
C CYS A 126 2.24 14.43 9.58
N SER A 127 3.08 15.45 9.40
CA SER A 127 2.75 16.81 9.83
C SER A 127 1.78 17.47 8.83
N SER A 128 0.50 17.46 9.17
CA SER A 128 -0.34 18.61 8.88
C SER A 128 -0.07 19.67 9.95
N HIS A 129 0.46 20.80 9.49
CA HIS A 129 0.48 22.13 10.11
C HIS A 129 0.00 22.31 11.55
#